data_AF-Q97K67-F1
#
_entry.id   AF-Q97K67-F1
#
_cell.length_a   1.000
_cell.length_b   1.000
_cell.length_c   1.000
_cell.angle_alpha   90.00
_cell.angle_beta   90.00
_cell.angle_gamma   90.00
#
_symmetry.space_group_name_H-M   'P 1'
#
loop_
_entity.id
_entity.type
_entity.pdbx_description
1 polymer ?
#
loop_
_entity_poly.entity_id
_entity_poly.type
_entity_poly.pdbx_seq_one_letter_code
_entity_poly.pdbx_strand_id
1 'polypeptide(L)'
;MIVLIVVLVLILLLIFTSLKVVTTGYVYVVERLGQFHRTLQPGWNIVIPFADFTRAKVSTKQQILDIQPQSVITKDNVKISIDNVIFYKVMNARDAIYNIESYKSGIIYSTITNMRNIVGNMTLDEVLSGRDIINQELLKVVDEITDAYGIKILSVEIKNIIPPAEIQQAMEKQMRAERDKRATILQAEGQKQAQIAKAEGEKQGKILQAEAEKQANIKRAEGLKESQLLEAEGKAKAIEAVAEAEAKAINKVNRSIIESGTNETVIALKQIEALKEMAKGPSNKLILPNETLSSLGSIAAIADILKKDTINLKKEASEINK
;
A
#
# COMPACT_ATOMS: atom_id res chain seq x y z
N MET A 1 -55.80 75.65 30.08
CA MET A 1 -55.07 74.49 30.63
C MET A 1 -55.45 73.18 29.94
N ILE A 2 -56.75 72.86 29.83
CA ILE A 2 -57.24 71.62 29.18
C ILE A 2 -56.80 71.50 27.71
N VAL A 3 -56.91 72.58 26.91
CA VAL A 3 -56.46 72.59 25.50
C VAL A 3 -54.96 72.29 25.37
N LEU A 4 -54.14 72.82 26.30
CA LEU A 4 -52.70 72.60 26.30
C LEU A 4 -52.35 71.12 26.58
N ILE A 5 -53.09 70.48 27.49
CA ILE A 5 -52.94 69.06 27.82
C ILE A 5 -53.33 68.18 26.62
N VAL A 6 -54.43 68.50 25.93
CA VAL A 6 -54.88 67.75 24.74
C VAL A 6 -53.84 67.83 23.62
N VAL A 7 -53.28 69.02 23.36
CA VAL A 7 -52.22 69.21 22.36
C VAL A 7 -50.95 68.44 22.75
N LEU A 8 -50.55 68.46 24.02
CA LEU A 8 -49.40 67.72 24.51
C LEU A 8 -49.57 66.20 24.32
N VAL A 9 -50.74 65.66 24.66
CA VAL A 9 -51.07 64.24 24.47
C VAL A 9 -51.05 63.86 23.00
N LEU A 10 -51.59 64.71 22.13
CA LEU A 10 -51.62 64.47 20.68
C LEU A 10 -50.22 64.46 20.06
N ILE A 11 -49.34 65.36 20.51
CA ILE A 11 -47.92 65.39 20.12
C ILE A 11 -47.21 64.12 20.60
N LEU A 12 -47.40 63.71 21.85
CA LEU A 12 -46.83 62.46 22.38
C LEU A 12 -47.29 61.24 21.57
N LEU A 13 -48.59 61.17 21.23
CA LEU A 13 -49.15 60.07 20.45
C LEU A 13 -48.57 60.02 19.03
N LEU A 14 -48.39 61.18 18.38
CA LEU A 14 -47.72 61.28 17.09
C LEU A 14 -46.24 60.83 17.16
N ILE A 15 -45.51 61.19 18.21
CA ILE A 15 -44.11 60.77 18.38
C ILE A 15 -44.02 59.25 18.57
N PHE A 16 -44.86 58.66 19.43
CA PHE A 16 -44.86 57.22 19.66
C PHE A 16 -45.27 56.42 18.42
N THR A 17 -46.27 56.89 17.67
CA THR A 17 -46.70 56.22 16.41
C THR A 17 -45.72 56.44 15.26
N SER A 18 -44.88 57.47 15.33
CA SER A 18 -43.85 57.75 14.34
C SER A 18 -42.63 56.83 14.47
N LEU A 19 -42.35 56.31 15.66
CA LEU A 19 -41.22 55.42 15.88
C LEU A 19 -41.54 53.99 15.42
N LYS A 20 -40.87 53.54 14.36
CA LYS A 20 -40.96 52.18 13.83
C LYS A 20 -39.62 51.46 13.95
N VAL A 21 -39.63 50.36 14.68
CA VAL A 21 -38.45 49.50 14.87
C VAL A 21 -38.43 48.42 13.79
N VAL A 22 -37.34 48.36 13.03
CA VAL A 22 -37.11 47.32 12.02
C VAL A 22 -36.13 46.30 12.58
N THR A 23 -36.58 45.04 12.66
CA THR A 23 -35.76 43.90 13.09
C THR A 23 -34.65 43.59 12.09
N THR A 24 -33.45 43.27 12.58
CA THR A 24 -32.32 42.83 11.75
C THR A 24 -32.69 41.65 10.85
N GLY A 25 -32.22 41.69 9.60
CA GLY A 25 -32.54 40.70 8.57
C GLY A 25 -33.87 40.96 7.83
N TYR A 26 -34.55 42.08 8.14
CA TYR A 26 -35.71 42.55 7.39
C TYR A 26 -35.53 44.00 6.97
N VAL A 27 -36.21 44.33 5.89
CA VAL A 27 -36.26 45.66 5.31
C VAL A 27 -37.73 45.97 4.99
N TYR A 28 -38.13 47.21 5.24
CA TYR A 28 -39.51 47.65 5.03
C TYR A 28 -39.53 48.66 3.89
N VAL A 29 -40.36 48.39 2.88
CA VAL A 29 -40.57 49.32 1.77
C VAL A 29 -41.73 50.25 2.14
N VAL A 30 -41.48 51.56 2.13
CA VAL A 30 -42.45 52.57 2.56
C VAL A 30 -42.86 53.44 1.38
N GLU A 31 -44.18 53.60 1.27
CA GLU A 31 -44.83 54.49 0.32
C GLU A 31 -45.36 55.72 1.03
N ARG A 32 -45.24 56.88 0.39
CA ARG A 32 -45.90 58.11 0.82
C ARG A 32 -46.95 58.47 -0.21
N LEU A 33 -48.22 58.53 0.21
CA LEU A 33 -49.34 58.86 -0.68
C LEU A 33 -49.37 58.02 -1.98
N GLY A 34 -48.99 56.74 -1.88
CA GLY A 34 -48.97 55.80 -3.02
C GLY A 34 -47.73 55.85 -3.91
N GLN A 35 -46.74 56.69 -3.61
CA GLN A 35 -45.44 56.69 -4.30
C GLN A 35 -44.34 56.12 -3.41
N PHE A 36 -43.37 55.42 -4.00
CA PHE A 36 -42.19 54.98 -3.28
C PHE A 36 -41.46 56.18 -2.64
N HIS A 37 -41.25 56.13 -1.33
CA HIS A 37 -40.51 57.17 -0.63
C HIS A 37 -39.10 56.71 -0.26
N ARG A 38 -38.99 55.61 0.50
CA ARG A 38 -37.70 55.06 0.94
C ARG A 38 -37.82 53.64 1.48
N THR A 39 -36.67 53.02 1.63
CA THR A 39 -36.49 51.68 2.19
C THR A 39 -35.93 51.80 3.61
N LEU A 40 -36.66 51.31 4.62
CA LEU A 40 -36.22 51.36 6.02
C LEU A 40 -35.24 50.23 6.31
N GLN A 41 -34.04 50.58 6.76
CA GLN A 41 -33.01 49.64 7.18
C GLN A 41 -33.24 49.17 8.63
N PRO A 42 -32.60 48.07 9.07
CA PRO A 42 -32.64 47.61 10.45
C PRO A 42 -32.29 48.71 11.45
N GLY A 43 -33.08 48.80 12.54
CA GLY A 43 -32.92 49.81 13.57
C GLY A 43 -34.14 50.72 13.71
N TRP A 44 -33.91 51.86 14.35
CA TRP A 44 -34.93 52.85 14.67
C TRP A 44 -35.18 53.76 13.46
N ASN A 45 -36.42 53.79 12.99
CA ASN A 45 -36.81 54.63 11.87
C ASN A 45 -38.00 55.51 12.27
N ILE A 46 -37.98 56.76 11.84
CA ILE A 46 -39.04 57.74 12.09
C ILE A 46 -39.92 57.79 10.84
N VAL A 47 -41.16 57.33 10.91
CA VAL A 47 -42.14 57.39 9.82
C VAL A 47 -43.23 58.39 10.14
N ILE A 48 -43.77 59.10 9.16
CA ILE A 48 -44.85 60.05 9.41
C ILE A 48 -46.17 59.26 9.49
N PRO A 49 -46.83 59.19 10.67
CA PRO A 49 -48.11 58.49 10.78
C PRO A 49 -49.12 59.11 9.80
N PHE A 50 -49.99 58.28 9.22
CA PHE A 50 -51.00 58.64 8.19
C PHE A 50 -50.48 58.98 6.78
N ALA A 51 -49.27 59.51 6.62
CA ALA A 51 -48.70 59.81 5.30
C ALA A 51 -47.84 58.66 4.75
N ASP A 52 -47.06 58.01 5.61
CA ASP A 52 -46.16 56.91 5.27
C ASP A 52 -46.83 55.55 5.56
N PHE A 53 -47.06 54.75 4.52
CA PHE A 53 -47.60 53.39 4.63
C PHE A 53 -46.51 52.37 4.31
N THR A 54 -46.44 51.29 5.09
CA THR A 54 -45.55 50.17 4.79
C THR A 54 -46.21 49.26 3.76
N ARG A 55 -45.65 49.23 2.55
CA ARG A 55 -46.14 48.37 1.46
C ARG A 55 -45.81 46.90 1.69
N ALA A 56 -44.55 46.61 2.01
CA ALA A 56 -44.07 45.24 2.17
C ALA A 56 -42.93 45.13 3.19
N LYS A 57 -42.88 43.99 3.87
CA LYS A 57 -41.76 43.55 4.70
C LYS A 57 -41.00 42.45 3.96
N VAL A 58 -39.76 42.74 3.58
CA VAL A 58 -38.91 41.83 2.80
C VAL A 58 -37.79 41.30 3.69
N SER A 59 -37.53 39.99 3.61
CA SER A 59 -36.40 39.37 4.30
C SER A 59 -35.13 39.56 3.47
N THR A 60 -34.05 40.00 4.11
CA THR A 60 -32.71 40.07 3.48
C THR A 60 -31.87 38.82 3.77
N LYS A 61 -32.42 37.85 4.50
CA LYS A 61 -31.77 36.56 4.75
C LYS A 61 -31.74 35.71 3.48
N GLN A 62 -30.81 34.77 3.40
CA GLN A 62 -30.83 33.72 2.38
C GLN A 62 -32.11 32.89 2.53
N GLN A 63 -32.76 32.62 1.40
CA GLN A 63 -34.00 31.88 1.32
C GLN A 63 -33.85 30.73 0.34
N ILE A 64 -34.64 29.68 0.57
CA ILE A 64 -34.68 28.48 -0.25
C ILE A 64 -35.98 28.46 -1.03
N LEU A 65 -35.92 28.12 -2.31
CA LEU A 65 -37.07 27.91 -3.18
C LEU A 65 -36.98 26.51 -3.80
N ASP A 66 -37.91 25.64 -3.45
CA ASP A 66 -38.01 24.29 -4.03
C ASP A 66 -38.84 24.35 -5.32
N ILE A 67 -38.29 23.83 -6.42
CA ILE A 67 -38.98 23.76 -7.70
C ILE A 67 -39.53 22.35 -7.87
N GLN A 68 -40.84 22.27 -8.08
CA GLN A 68 -41.55 21.01 -8.24
C GLN A 68 -41.01 20.22 -9.45
N PRO A 69 -40.95 18.89 -9.39
CA PRO A 69 -40.44 18.06 -10.49
C PRO A 69 -41.11 18.40 -11.82
N GLN A 70 -40.29 18.68 -12.84
CA GLN A 70 -40.74 18.97 -14.19
C GLN A 70 -40.32 17.86 -15.15
N SER A 71 -41.25 17.46 -16.02
CA SER A 71 -40.93 16.53 -17.10
C SER A 71 -40.28 17.28 -18.27
N VAL A 72 -39.07 16.86 -18.63
CA VAL A 72 -38.28 17.39 -19.74
C VAL A 72 -37.80 16.25 -20.64
N ILE A 73 -37.56 16.57 -21.90
CA ILE A 73 -37.08 15.64 -22.91
C ILE A 73 -35.63 16.00 -23.20
N THR A 74 -34.73 15.03 -23.10
CA THR A 74 -33.32 15.17 -23.43
C THR A 74 -33.08 15.11 -24.94
N LYS A 75 -31.87 15.43 -25.39
CA LYS A 75 -31.45 15.39 -26.80
C LYS A 75 -31.64 14.02 -27.47
N ASP A 76 -31.51 12.94 -26.70
CA ASP A 76 -31.72 11.55 -27.11
C ASP A 76 -33.20 11.09 -26.95
N ASN A 77 -34.13 12.05 -26.81
CA ASN A 77 -35.57 11.82 -26.75
C ASN A 77 -36.02 10.97 -25.54
N VAL A 78 -35.30 11.05 -24.43
CA VAL A 78 -35.68 10.39 -23.16
C VAL A 78 -36.46 11.37 -22.30
N LYS A 79 -37.63 10.96 -21.81
CA LYS A 79 -38.42 11.73 -20.85
C LYS A 79 -37.88 11.54 -19.45
N ILE A 80 -37.33 12.58 -18.85
CA ILE A 80 -36.84 12.58 -17.47
C ILE A 80 -37.61 13.59 -16.62
N SER A 81 -37.66 13.34 -15.32
CA SER A 81 -38.19 14.27 -14.34
C SER A 81 -37.05 14.88 -13.54
N ILE A 82 -36.97 16.21 -13.51
CA ILE A 82 -35.91 16.94 -12.78
C ILE A 82 -36.57 17.89 -11.79
N ASP A 83 -36.13 17.82 -10.53
CA ASP A 83 -36.40 18.83 -9.50
C ASP A 83 -35.09 19.47 -9.04
N ASN A 84 -35.19 20.74 -8.64
CA ASN A 84 -34.04 21.52 -8.24
C ASN A 84 -34.42 22.53 -7.16
N VAL A 85 -33.43 22.96 -6.40
CA VAL A 85 -33.57 23.93 -5.32
C VAL A 85 -32.73 25.16 -5.64
N ILE A 86 -33.28 26.34 -5.34
CA ILE A 86 -32.60 27.61 -5.56
C ILE A 86 -32.40 28.31 -4.23
N PHE A 87 -31.16 28.73 -4.00
CA PHE A 87 -30.81 29.62 -2.90
C PHE A 87 -30.68 31.03 -3.43
N TYR A 88 -31.46 31.95 -2.87
CA TYR A 88 -31.46 33.35 -3.30
C TYR A 88 -31.50 34.30 -2.11
N LYS A 89 -31.13 35.55 -2.37
CA LYS A 89 -31.18 36.64 -1.39
C LYS A 89 -31.66 37.92 -2.07
N VAL A 90 -32.57 38.63 -1.43
CA VAL A 90 -33.00 39.96 -1.91
C VAL A 90 -31.92 40.99 -1.56
N MET A 91 -31.33 41.60 -2.58
CA MET A 91 -30.31 42.65 -2.43
C MET A 91 -30.95 44.03 -2.41
N ASN A 92 -31.91 44.29 -3.31
CA ASN A 92 -32.68 45.53 -3.35
C ASN A 92 -34.17 45.25 -3.16
N ALA A 93 -34.70 45.60 -1.99
CA ALA A 93 -36.11 45.42 -1.66
C ALA A 93 -37.05 46.31 -2.49
N ARG A 94 -36.57 47.44 -3.03
CA ARG A 94 -37.37 48.31 -3.90
C ARG A 94 -37.68 47.60 -5.21
N ASP A 95 -36.62 47.18 -5.90
CA ASP A 95 -36.72 46.54 -7.22
C ASP A 95 -37.53 45.24 -7.14
N ALA A 96 -37.33 44.46 -6.07
CA ALA A 96 -38.06 43.20 -5.86
C ALA A 96 -39.57 43.37 -5.64
N ILE A 97 -40.04 44.56 -5.27
CA ILE A 97 -41.47 44.87 -5.03
C ILE A 97 -42.10 45.63 -6.20
N TYR A 98 -41.34 46.47 -6.90
CA TYR A 98 -41.89 47.31 -7.97
C TYR A 98 -41.58 46.83 -9.38
N ASN A 99 -40.49 46.09 -9.61
CA ASN A 99 -40.12 45.65 -10.96
C ASN A 99 -40.77 44.30 -11.34
N ILE A 100 -41.30 43.56 -10.37
CA ILE A 100 -41.97 42.28 -10.60
C ILE A 100 -43.08 42.05 -9.57
N GLU A 101 -44.23 41.52 -10.03
CA GLU A 101 -45.38 41.23 -9.15
C GLU A 101 -45.09 40.12 -8.14
N SER A 102 -44.52 39.01 -8.61
CA SER A 102 -44.04 37.91 -7.76
C SER A 102 -42.68 37.44 -8.25
N TYR A 103 -41.64 37.89 -7.56
CA TYR A 103 -40.29 37.46 -7.88
C TYR A 103 -40.08 35.95 -7.71
N LYS A 104 -40.76 35.31 -6.76
CA LYS A 104 -40.67 33.85 -6.57
C LYS A 104 -41.18 33.11 -7.79
N SER A 105 -42.32 33.55 -8.33
CA SER A 105 -42.88 32.97 -9.56
C SER A 105 -41.97 33.24 -10.75
N GLY A 106 -41.41 34.45 -10.87
CA GLY A 106 -40.45 34.80 -11.91
C GLY A 106 -39.22 33.89 -11.90
N ILE A 107 -38.62 33.65 -10.72
CA ILE A 107 -37.50 32.72 -10.55
C ILE A 107 -37.90 31.31 -10.99
N ILE A 108 -39.03 30.79 -10.50
CA ILE A 108 -39.52 29.44 -10.85
C ILE A 108 -39.67 29.28 -12.36
N TYR A 109 -40.39 30.17 -13.03
CA TYR A 109 -40.65 30.05 -14.46
C TYR A 109 -39.39 30.27 -15.31
N SER A 110 -38.52 31.19 -14.91
CA SER A 110 -37.22 31.40 -15.57
C SER A 110 -36.37 30.14 -15.47
N THR A 111 -36.28 29.52 -14.30
CA THR A 111 -35.51 28.28 -14.12
C THR A 111 -36.12 27.12 -14.90
N ILE A 112 -37.44 26.93 -14.88
CA ILE A 112 -38.09 25.85 -15.64
C ILE A 112 -37.81 26.00 -17.14
N THR A 113 -37.91 27.23 -17.67
CA THR A 113 -37.69 27.50 -19.09
C THR A 113 -36.24 27.24 -19.49
N ASN A 114 -35.28 27.77 -18.71
CA ASN A 114 -33.87 27.59 -19.01
C ASN A 114 -33.39 26.16 -18.76
N MET A 115 -33.91 25.48 -17.74
CA MET A 115 -33.61 24.08 -17.47
C MET A 115 -34.07 23.19 -18.62
N ARG A 116 -35.27 23.43 -19.17
CA ARG A 116 -35.75 22.71 -20.37
C ARG A 116 -34.82 22.94 -21.57
N ASN A 117 -34.33 24.15 -21.77
CA ASN A 117 -33.43 24.46 -22.90
C ASN A 117 -32.06 23.79 -22.75
N ILE A 118 -31.45 23.86 -21.56
CA ILE A 118 -30.14 23.24 -21.29
C ILE A 118 -30.24 21.72 -21.42
N VAL A 119 -31.20 21.12 -20.72
CA VAL A 119 -31.41 19.66 -20.73
C VAL A 119 -31.82 19.15 -22.11
N GLY A 120 -32.60 19.94 -22.88
CA GLY A 120 -32.95 19.59 -24.26
C GLY A 120 -31.75 19.51 -25.21
N ASN A 121 -30.64 20.17 -24.88
CA ASN A 121 -29.40 20.12 -25.65
C ASN A 121 -28.40 19.06 -25.14
N MET A 122 -28.71 18.39 -24.04
CA MET A 122 -27.87 17.36 -23.41
C MET A 122 -28.51 15.97 -23.55
N THR A 123 -27.68 14.94 -23.71
CA THR A 123 -28.11 13.53 -23.65
C THR A 123 -28.37 13.10 -22.21
N LEU A 124 -29.09 11.99 -22.00
CA LEU A 124 -29.35 11.46 -20.66
C LEU A 124 -28.07 11.27 -19.82
N ASP A 125 -27.02 10.72 -20.43
CA ASP A 125 -25.75 10.44 -19.74
C ASP A 125 -25.02 11.74 -19.35
N GLU A 126 -25.02 12.74 -20.23
CA GLU A 126 -24.49 14.08 -19.94
C GLU A 126 -25.27 14.77 -18.81
N VAL A 127 -26.60 14.57 -18.73
CA VAL A 127 -27.42 15.14 -17.66
C VAL A 127 -27.13 14.46 -16.31
N LEU A 128 -26.93 13.14 -16.32
CA LEU A 128 -26.63 12.37 -15.10
C LEU A 128 -25.22 12.64 -14.56
N SER A 129 -24.24 12.80 -15.45
CA SER A 129 -22.83 13.05 -15.09
C SER A 129 -22.49 14.53 -14.95
N GLY A 130 -23.14 15.40 -15.71
CA GLY A 130 -22.83 16.84 -15.83
C GLY A 130 -23.67 17.75 -14.94
N ARG A 131 -24.04 17.29 -13.73
CA ARG A 131 -24.85 18.11 -12.78
C ARG A 131 -24.21 19.47 -12.49
N ASP A 132 -22.88 19.51 -12.35
CA ASP A 132 -22.15 20.75 -12.06
C ASP A 132 -22.24 21.76 -13.21
N ILE A 133 -22.21 21.27 -14.46
CA ILE A 133 -22.33 22.10 -15.66
C ILE A 133 -23.72 22.72 -15.71
N ILE A 134 -24.76 21.91 -15.50
CA ILE A 134 -26.15 22.39 -15.49
C ILE A 134 -26.37 23.41 -14.37
N ASN A 135 -25.85 23.14 -13.17
CA ASN A 135 -25.95 24.05 -12.03
C ASN A 135 -25.30 25.42 -12.33
N GLN A 136 -24.12 25.42 -12.96
CA GLN A 136 -23.41 26.66 -13.32
C GLN A 136 -24.10 27.43 -14.43
N GLU A 137 -24.57 26.76 -15.48
CA GLU A 137 -25.30 27.41 -16.57
C GLU A 137 -26.63 27.98 -16.10
N LEU A 138 -27.39 27.22 -15.29
CA LEU A 138 -28.63 27.71 -14.68
C LEU A 138 -28.38 28.89 -13.76
N LEU A 139 -27.35 28.83 -12.91
CA LEU A 139 -26.97 29.95 -12.05
C LEU A 139 -26.71 31.19 -12.89
N LYS A 140 -25.87 31.09 -13.92
CA LYS A 140 -25.51 32.22 -14.77
C LYS A 140 -26.73 32.88 -15.42
N VAL A 141 -27.60 32.07 -16.05
CA VAL A 141 -28.74 32.60 -16.79
C VAL A 141 -29.82 33.14 -15.86
N VAL A 142 -30.12 32.43 -14.76
CA VAL A 142 -31.16 32.87 -13.83
C VAL A 142 -30.71 34.12 -13.07
N ASP A 143 -29.45 34.20 -12.64
CA ASP A 143 -28.88 35.35 -11.92
C ASP A 143 -28.91 36.62 -12.79
N GLU A 144 -28.49 36.53 -14.06
CA GLU A 144 -28.52 37.65 -15.02
C GLU A 144 -29.94 38.21 -15.20
N ILE A 145 -30.96 37.34 -15.26
CA ILE A 145 -32.36 37.75 -15.38
C ILE A 145 -32.87 38.37 -14.07
N THR A 146 -32.51 37.79 -12.92
CA THR A 146 -33.03 38.21 -11.61
C THR A 146 -32.35 39.45 -11.04
N ASP A 147 -31.17 39.81 -11.54
CA ASP A 147 -30.47 41.04 -11.18
C ASP A 147 -31.32 42.29 -11.49
N ALA A 148 -32.11 42.27 -12.57
CA ALA A 148 -33.06 43.34 -12.91
C ALA A 148 -34.17 43.57 -11.85
N TYR A 149 -34.42 42.56 -11.00
CA TYR A 149 -35.39 42.60 -9.92
C TYR A 149 -34.72 42.83 -8.55
N GLY A 150 -33.40 43.07 -8.51
CA GLY A 150 -32.67 43.26 -7.26
C GLY A 150 -32.53 41.99 -6.42
N ILE A 151 -32.54 40.82 -7.06
CA ILE A 151 -32.44 39.52 -6.41
C ILE A 151 -31.17 38.83 -6.88
N LYS A 152 -30.37 38.38 -5.92
CA LYS A 152 -29.15 37.63 -6.18
C LYS A 152 -29.41 36.14 -6.02
N ILE A 153 -29.03 35.36 -7.03
CA ILE A 153 -28.99 33.90 -6.91
C ILE A 153 -27.63 33.49 -6.35
N LEU A 154 -27.64 32.66 -5.32
CA LEU A 154 -26.43 32.18 -4.64
C LEU A 154 -26.00 30.83 -5.21
N SER A 155 -26.95 29.91 -5.38
CA SER A 155 -26.73 28.62 -6.00
C SER A 155 -28.03 28.04 -6.54
N VAL A 156 -27.89 27.21 -7.58
CA VAL A 156 -28.93 26.34 -8.13
C VAL A 156 -28.41 24.92 -8.00
N GLU A 157 -29.20 24.05 -7.38
CA GLU A 157 -28.81 22.67 -7.11
C GLU A 157 -29.87 21.72 -7.63
N ILE A 158 -29.49 20.83 -8.56
CA ILE A 158 -30.32 19.70 -8.95
C ILE A 158 -30.48 18.75 -7.77
N LYS A 159 -31.73 18.47 -7.40
CA LYS A 159 -32.09 17.59 -6.29
C LYS A 159 -32.14 16.15 -6.77
N ASN A 160 -32.99 15.85 -7.77
CA ASN A 160 -33.06 14.53 -8.40
C ASN A 160 -33.19 14.64 -9.92
N ILE A 161 -32.71 13.60 -10.59
CA ILE A 161 -32.99 13.30 -12.01
C ILE A 161 -33.55 11.90 -12.04
N ILE A 162 -34.81 11.77 -12.46
CA ILE A 162 -35.55 10.51 -12.46
C ILE A 162 -35.85 10.12 -13.90
N PRO A 163 -35.12 9.15 -14.47
CA PRO A 163 -35.43 8.56 -15.76
C PRO A 163 -36.69 7.68 -15.69
N PRO A 164 -37.26 7.27 -16.83
CA PRO A 164 -38.35 6.30 -16.84
C PRO A 164 -37.80 4.93 -16.43
N ALA A 165 -38.63 4.13 -15.75
CA ALA A 165 -38.22 2.87 -15.13
C ALA A 165 -37.56 1.88 -16.11
N GLU A 166 -38.03 1.83 -17.36
CA GLU A 166 -37.48 0.96 -18.40
C GLU A 166 -36.01 1.27 -18.71
N ILE A 167 -35.68 2.57 -18.83
CA ILE A 167 -34.30 3.02 -19.09
C ILE A 167 -33.44 2.81 -17.86
N GLN A 168 -33.97 3.10 -16.67
CA GLN A 168 -33.24 2.86 -15.42
C GLN A 168 -32.84 1.39 -15.26
N GLN A 169 -33.74 0.45 -15.54
CA GLN A 169 -33.45 -0.98 -15.50
C GLN A 169 -32.43 -1.41 -16.55
N ALA A 170 -32.53 -0.88 -17.77
CA ALA A 170 -31.56 -1.15 -18.83
C ALA A 170 -30.15 -0.65 -18.47
N MET A 171 -30.06 0.58 -17.94
CA MET A 171 -28.81 1.17 -17.46
C MET A 171 -28.22 0.38 -16.28
N GLU A 172 -29.03 -0.02 -15.30
CA GLU A 172 -28.57 -0.84 -14.19
C GLU A 172 -28.00 -2.17 -14.68
N LYS A 173 -28.66 -2.82 -15.64
CA LYS A 173 -28.18 -4.07 -16.24
C LYS A 173 -26.86 -3.86 -16.99
N GLN A 174 -26.75 -2.79 -17.77
CA GLN A 174 -25.54 -2.44 -18.50
C GLN A 174 -24.38 -2.12 -17.54
N MET A 175 -24.61 -1.27 -16.53
CA MET A 175 -23.60 -0.90 -15.54
C MET A 175 -23.13 -2.09 -14.71
N ARG A 176 -24.04 -3.02 -14.35
CA ARG A 176 -23.65 -4.27 -13.70
C ARG A 176 -22.75 -5.10 -14.61
N ALA A 177 -23.15 -5.33 -15.87
CA ALA A 177 -22.35 -6.09 -16.81
C ALA A 177 -20.95 -5.47 -17.04
N GLU A 178 -20.86 -4.15 -17.13
CA GLU A 178 -19.58 -3.44 -17.30
C GLU A 178 -18.72 -3.48 -16.03
N ARG A 179 -19.32 -3.35 -14.84
CA ARG A 179 -18.63 -3.54 -13.56
C ARG A 179 -18.14 -4.97 -13.41
N ASP A 180 -18.94 -5.97 -13.75
CA ASP A 180 -18.57 -7.39 -13.67
C ASP A 180 -17.42 -7.72 -14.63
N LYS A 181 -17.48 -7.19 -15.86
CA LYS A 181 -16.38 -7.30 -16.84
C LYS A 181 -15.11 -6.66 -16.29
N ARG A 182 -15.19 -5.45 -15.73
CA ARG A 182 -14.04 -4.74 -15.18
C ARG A 182 -13.47 -5.46 -13.95
N ALA A 183 -14.32 -5.98 -13.07
CA ALA A 183 -13.92 -6.78 -11.92
C ALA A 183 -13.20 -8.06 -12.35
N THR A 184 -13.72 -8.75 -13.37
CA THR A 184 -13.09 -9.96 -13.92
C THR A 184 -11.71 -9.68 -14.52
N ILE A 185 -11.57 -8.59 -15.28
CA ILE A 185 -10.27 -8.17 -15.84
C ILE A 185 -9.28 -7.86 -14.71
N LEU A 186 -9.71 -7.08 -13.72
CA LEU A 186 -8.86 -6.68 -12.60
C LEU A 186 -8.45 -7.88 -11.73
N GLN A 187 -9.34 -8.86 -11.54
CA GLN A 187 -9.03 -10.11 -10.86
C GLN A 187 -8.03 -10.95 -11.65
N ALA A 188 -8.20 -11.08 -12.97
CA ALA A 188 -7.25 -11.80 -13.83
C ALA A 188 -5.87 -11.12 -13.83
N GLU A 189 -5.84 -9.80 -13.86
CA GLU A 189 -4.60 -9.01 -13.79
C GLU A 189 -3.92 -9.16 -12.43
N GLY A 190 -4.69 -9.12 -11.34
CA GLY A 190 -4.20 -9.39 -9.99
C GLY A 190 -3.66 -10.81 -9.83
N GLN A 191 -4.33 -11.82 -10.40
CA GLN A 191 -3.85 -13.22 -10.41
C GLN A 191 -2.54 -13.35 -11.18
N LYS A 192 -2.44 -12.73 -12.36
CA LYS A 192 -1.20 -12.70 -13.15
C LYS A 192 -0.07 -12.06 -12.36
N GLN A 193 -0.30 -10.89 -11.76
CA GLN A 193 0.71 -10.19 -10.96
C GLN A 193 1.13 -11.01 -9.74
N ALA A 194 0.18 -11.64 -9.03
CA ALA A 194 0.47 -12.51 -7.90
C ALA A 194 1.30 -13.73 -8.29
N GLN A 195 1.01 -14.36 -9.43
CA GLN A 195 1.80 -15.49 -9.95
C GLN A 195 3.23 -15.08 -10.33
N ILE A 196 3.40 -13.91 -10.96
CA ILE A 196 4.71 -13.36 -11.29
C ILE A 196 5.51 -13.08 -10.01
N ALA A 197 4.92 -12.36 -9.05
CA ALA A 197 5.57 -12.05 -7.78
C ALA A 197 5.96 -13.32 -7.00
N LYS A 198 5.12 -14.37 -7.03
CA LYS A 198 5.44 -15.66 -6.41
C LYS A 198 6.61 -16.35 -7.11
N ALA A 199 6.61 -16.41 -8.44
CA ALA A 199 7.70 -17.03 -9.21
C ALA A 199 9.03 -16.28 -9.03
N GLU A 200 9.00 -14.95 -8.98
CA GLU A 200 10.16 -14.11 -8.66
C GLU A 200 10.65 -14.36 -7.23
N GLY A 201 9.74 -14.42 -6.25
CA GLY A 201 10.07 -14.75 -4.86
C GLY A 201 10.71 -16.14 -4.73
N GLU A 202 10.18 -17.16 -5.40
CA GLU A 202 10.75 -18.51 -5.42
C GLU A 202 12.15 -18.55 -6.07
N LYS A 203 12.34 -17.84 -7.19
CA LYS A 203 13.64 -17.70 -7.85
C LYS A 203 14.65 -17.02 -6.93
N GLN A 204 14.28 -15.90 -6.33
CA GLN A 204 15.12 -15.16 -5.39
C GLN A 204 15.48 -16.02 -4.18
N GLY A 205 14.50 -16.74 -3.63
CA GLY A 205 14.70 -17.66 -2.51
C GLY A 205 15.67 -18.79 -2.84
N LYS A 206 15.56 -19.42 -4.03
CA LYS A 206 16.51 -20.46 -4.47
C LYS A 206 17.93 -19.93 -4.64
N ILE A 207 18.10 -18.71 -5.17
CA ILE A 207 19.42 -18.08 -5.32
C ILE A 207 20.02 -17.83 -3.94
N LEU A 208 19.27 -17.19 -3.03
CA LEU A 208 19.72 -16.91 -1.67
C LEU A 208 20.06 -18.20 -0.90
N GLN A 209 19.28 -19.28 -1.09
CA GLN A 209 19.58 -20.57 -0.49
C GLN A 209 20.87 -21.17 -1.03
N ALA A 210 21.08 -21.16 -2.35
CA ALA A 210 22.31 -21.66 -2.95
C ALA A 210 23.54 -20.84 -2.51
N GLU A 211 23.41 -19.52 -2.38
CA GLU A 211 24.45 -18.65 -1.84
C GLU A 211 24.72 -18.95 -0.36
N ALA A 212 23.67 -19.14 0.44
CA ALA A 212 23.79 -19.51 1.86
C ALA A 212 24.48 -20.86 2.05
N GLU A 213 24.13 -21.87 1.24
CA GLU A 213 24.78 -23.19 1.24
C GLU A 213 26.26 -23.09 0.85
N LYS A 214 26.57 -22.33 -0.20
CA LYS A 214 27.96 -22.06 -0.60
C LYS A 214 28.75 -21.41 0.53
N GLN A 215 28.21 -20.36 1.16
CA GLN A 215 28.86 -19.68 2.28
C GLN A 215 29.01 -20.60 3.49
N ALA A 216 27.99 -21.40 3.82
CA ALA A 216 28.04 -22.37 4.90
C ALA A 216 29.13 -23.42 4.67
N ASN A 217 29.26 -23.92 3.43
CA ASN A 217 30.31 -24.87 3.06
C ASN A 217 31.71 -24.27 3.17
N ILE A 218 31.91 -23.02 2.73
CA ILE A 218 33.18 -22.30 2.88
C ILE A 218 33.53 -22.16 4.36
N LYS A 219 32.62 -21.63 5.18
CA LYS A 219 32.84 -21.48 6.62
C LYS A 219 33.12 -22.82 7.31
N ARG A 220 32.45 -23.89 6.90
CA ARG A 220 32.71 -25.24 7.42
C ARG A 220 34.10 -25.74 7.04
N ALA A 221 34.55 -25.50 5.81
CA ALA A 221 35.90 -25.86 5.37
C ALA A 221 36.98 -25.03 6.09
N GLU A 222 36.74 -23.73 6.30
CA GLU A 222 37.62 -22.85 7.09
C GLU A 222 37.71 -23.31 8.54
N GLY A 223 36.57 -23.60 9.19
CA GLY A 223 36.54 -24.11 10.55
C GLY A 223 37.25 -25.46 10.70
N LEU A 224 37.14 -26.36 9.71
CA LEU A 224 37.89 -27.62 9.70
C LEU A 224 39.40 -27.38 9.58
N LYS A 225 39.81 -26.49 8.67
CA LYS A 225 41.22 -26.11 8.51
C LYS A 225 41.79 -25.51 9.79
N GLU A 226 41.06 -24.58 10.41
CA GLU A 226 41.46 -23.93 11.66
C GLU A 226 41.54 -24.94 12.81
N SER A 227 40.55 -25.82 12.94
CA SER A 227 40.56 -26.90 13.93
C SER A 227 41.76 -27.84 13.76
N GLN A 228 42.11 -28.21 12.53
CA GLN A 228 43.28 -29.06 12.26
C GLN A 228 44.58 -28.34 12.60
N LEU A 229 44.68 -27.04 12.32
CA LEU A 229 45.85 -26.23 12.64
C LEU A 229 46.03 -26.11 14.16
N LEU A 230 44.96 -25.81 14.89
CA LEU A 230 44.96 -25.78 16.36
C LEU A 230 45.32 -27.13 16.97
N GLU A 231 44.83 -28.24 16.41
CA GLU A 231 45.20 -29.58 16.86
C GLU A 231 46.69 -29.89 16.59
N ALA A 232 47.20 -29.51 15.42
CA ALA A 232 48.61 -29.67 15.08
C ALA A 232 49.53 -28.82 15.99
N GLU A 233 49.16 -27.57 16.28
CA GLU A 233 49.85 -26.72 17.24
C GLU A 233 49.78 -27.28 18.67
N GLY A 234 48.62 -27.79 19.07
CA GLY A 234 48.44 -28.46 20.36
C GLY A 234 49.34 -29.68 20.50
N LYS A 235 49.42 -30.52 19.45
CA LYS A 235 50.34 -31.67 19.39
C LYS A 235 51.80 -31.23 19.41
N ALA A 236 52.17 -30.20 18.66
CA ALA A 236 53.53 -29.69 18.65
C ALA A 236 53.96 -29.18 20.04
N LYS A 237 53.11 -28.38 20.71
CA LYS A 237 53.35 -27.93 22.08
C LYS A 237 53.41 -29.08 23.09
N ALA A 238 52.57 -30.10 22.92
CA ALA A 238 52.62 -31.30 23.76
C ALA A 238 53.93 -32.06 23.57
N ILE A 239 54.39 -32.25 22.33
CA ILE A 239 55.67 -32.89 22.02
C ILE A 239 56.83 -32.06 22.60
N GLU A 240 56.79 -30.74 22.45
CA GLU A 240 57.81 -29.83 23.01
C GLU A 240 57.87 -29.91 24.54
N ALA A 241 56.72 -29.93 25.22
CA ALA A 241 56.66 -30.08 26.67
C ALA A 241 57.17 -31.45 27.14
N VAL A 242 56.87 -32.54 26.40
CA VAL A 242 57.41 -33.87 26.68
C VAL A 242 58.92 -33.90 26.44
N ALA A 243 59.41 -33.34 25.33
CA ALA A 243 60.83 -33.26 25.02
C ALA A 243 61.61 -32.43 26.05
N GLU A 244 61.05 -31.32 26.54
CA GLU A 244 61.62 -30.55 27.64
C GLU A 244 61.66 -31.36 28.94
N ALA A 245 60.59 -32.09 29.26
CA ALA A 245 60.52 -32.93 30.45
C ALA A 245 61.55 -34.07 30.39
N GLU A 246 61.71 -34.71 29.22
CA GLU A 246 62.74 -35.70 28.95
C GLU A 246 64.14 -35.10 29.03
N ALA A 247 64.37 -33.93 28.45
CA ALA A 247 65.67 -33.23 28.55
C ALA A 247 66.01 -32.91 30.01
N LYS A 248 65.04 -32.45 30.80
CA LYS A 248 65.22 -32.24 32.25
C LYS A 248 65.48 -33.55 32.99
N ALA A 249 64.79 -34.63 32.63
CA ALA A 249 64.99 -35.95 33.21
C ALA A 249 66.37 -36.54 32.87
N ILE A 250 66.79 -36.47 31.61
CA ILE A 250 68.12 -36.88 31.14
C ILE A 250 69.19 -36.05 31.82
N ASN A 251 69.04 -34.73 31.92
CA ASN A 251 69.99 -33.88 32.63
C ASN A 251 70.06 -34.22 34.13
N LYS A 252 68.93 -34.54 34.76
CA LYS A 252 68.91 -34.99 36.15
C LYS A 252 69.60 -36.34 36.31
N VAL A 253 69.34 -37.30 35.42
CA VAL A 253 70.01 -38.60 35.39
C VAL A 253 71.50 -38.45 35.11
N ASN A 254 71.92 -37.64 34.13
CA ASN A 254 73.33 -37.37 33.85
C ASN A 254 74.02 -36.73 35.06
N ARG A 255 73.37 -35.77 35.71
CA ARG A 255 73.90 -35.16 36.93
C ARG A 255 73.98 -36.19 38.07
N SER A 256 72.98 -37.04 38.24
CA SER A 256 73.05 -38.18 39.17
C SER A 256 74.18 -39.14 38.83
N ILE A 257 74.42 -39.44 37.55
CA ILE A 257 75.51 -40.33 37.10
C ILE A 257 76.88 -39.71 37.41
N ILE A 258 77.02 -38.39 37.24
CA ILE A 258 78.27 -37.65 37.53
C ILE A 258 78.50 -37.55 39.06
N GLU A 259 77.45 -37.29 39.84
CA GLU A 259 77.53 -37.16 41.31
C GLU A 259 77.67 -38.52 42.03
N SER A 260 77.23 -39.63 41.43
CA SER A 260 77.24 -40.96 42.07
C SER A 260 78.56 -41.71 41.99
N GLY A 261 79.60 -41.21 41.31
CA GLY A 261 80.95 -41.78 41.31
C GLY A 261 81.00 -43.30 41.06
N THR A 262 81.21 -43.70 39.79
CA THR A 262 81.49 -45.05 39.25
C THR A 262 80.29 -45.96 38.94
N ASN A 263 80.23 -46.53 37.72
CA ASN A 263 80.72 -47.88 37.41
C ASN A 263 80.38 -48.26 35.94
N GLU A 264 81.35 -48.72 35.13
CA GLU A 264 81.14 -49.18 33.73
C GLU A 264 80.04 -50.26 33.60
N THR A 265 79.74 -50.98 34.69
CA THR A 265 78.73 -52.03 34.75
C THR A 265 77.30 -51.53 34.57
N VAL A 266 76.98 -50.27 34.91
CA VAL A 266 75.63 -49.71 34.73
C VAL A 266 75.37 -49.39 33.25
N ILE A 267 76.41 -48.99 32.52
CA ILE A 267 76.35 -48.77 31.06
C ILE A 267 76.15 -50.11 30.35
N ALA A 268 76.87 -51.16 30.76
CA ALA A 268 76.68 -52.51 30.22
C ALA A 268 75.27 -53.06 30.53
N LEU A 269 74.73 -52.84 31.74
CA LEU A 269 73.38 -53.29 32.08
C LEU A 269 72.32 -52.57 31.25
N LYS A 270 72.43 -51.24 31.10
CA LYS A 270 71.54 -50.46 30.23
C LYS A 270 71.67 -50.82 28.75
N GLN A 271 72.84 -51.23 28.28
CA GLN A 271 73.02 -51.74 26.91
C GLN A 271 72.34 -53.11 26.73
N ILE A 272 72.42 -54.02 27.70
CA ILE A 272 71.68 -55.29 27.67
C ILE A 272 70.16 -55.04 27.76
N GLU A 273 69.72 -54.06 28.55
CA GLU A 273 68.30 -53.69 28.68
C GLU A 273 67.78 -53.02 27.41
N ALA A 274 68.57 -52.14 26.77
CA ALA A 274 68.28 -51.56 25.46
C ALA A 274 68.25 -52.63 24.35
N LEU A 275 69.15 -53.62 24.40
CA LEU A 275 69.10 -54.79 23.50
C LEU A 275 67.84 -55.65 23.75
N LYS A 276 67.37 -55.77 25.00
CA LYS A 276 66.16 -56.50 25.38
C LYS A 276 64.87 -55.77 24.97
N GLU A 277 64.84 -54.43 25.05
CA GLU A 277 63.72 -53.65 24.51
C GLU A 277 63.72 -53.63 22.97
N MET A 278 64.89 -53.56 22.34
CA MET A 278 65.03 -53.69 20.88
C MET A 278 64.56 -55.07 20.37
N ALA A 279 64.70 -56.12 21.18
CA ALA A 279 64.17 -57.45 20.88
C ALA A 279 62.64 -57.59 21.11
N LYS A 280 61.99 -56.66 21.81
CA LYS A 280 60.54 -56.70 22.10
C LYS A 280 59.69 -55.79 21.20
N GLY A 281 60.30 -54.93 20.38
CA GLY A 281 59.60 -54.13 19.38
C GLY A 281 59.12 -55.00 18.19
N PRO A 282 57.86 -54.91 17.75
CA PRO A 282 57.27 -55.85 16.78
C PRO A 282 57.77 -55.72 15.32
N SER A 283 58.84 -54.95 15.06
CA SER A 283 59.32 -54.68 13.70
C SER A 283 60.84 -54.50 13.62
N ASN A 284 61.60 -55.55 13.96
CA ASN A 284 63.04 -55.59 13.68
C ASN A 284 63.24 -56.07 12.23
N LYS A 285 63.39 -55.13 11.28
CA LYS A 285 63.83 -55.47 9.92
C LYS A 285 65.32 -55.82 9.96
N LEU A 286 65.56 -57.12 10.09
CA LEU A 286 66.83 -57.78 9.89
C LEU A 286 67.30 -57.54 8.44
N ILE A 287 68.26 -56.64 8.25
CA ILE A 287 68.93 -56.45 6.95
C ILE A 287 69.92 -57.61 6.81
N LEU A 288 69.51 -58.65 6.08
CA LEU A 288 70.37 -59.77 5.72
C LEU A 288 71.01 -59.53 4.34
N PRO A 289 72.34 -59.76 4.18
CA PRO A 289 73.06 -59.57 2.93
C PRO A 289 72.61 -60.49 1.77
N ASN A 290 72.79 -59.99 0.55
CA ASN A 290 72.29 -60.44 -0.76
C ASN A 290 72.64 -61.87 -1.28
N GLU A 291 72.96 -62.86 -0.45
CA GLU A 291 73.41 -64.17 -0.98
C GLU A 291 72.36 -65.29 -1.05
N THR A 292 71.12 -65.10 -0.58
CA THR A 292 70.11 -66.18 -0.51
C THR A 292 68.95 -66.04 -1.52
N LEU A 293 69.11 -65.27 -2.59
CA LEU A 293 68.07 -65.08 -3.62
C LEU A 293 67.96 -66.25 -4.63
N SER A 294 68.82 -67.27 -4.56
CA SER A 294 68.90 -68.36 -5.54
C SER A 294 68.04 -69.60 -5.24
N SER A 295 67.42 -69.71 -4.05
CA SER A 295 66.67 -70.92 -3.66
C SER A 295 65.16 -70.90 -3.96
N LEU A 296 64.66 -69.86 -4.63
CA LEU A 296 63.25 -69.74 -5.02
C LEU A 296 62.97 -70.12 -6.48
N GLY A 297 64.01 -70.35 -7.30
CA GLY A 297 63.86 -70.79 -8.69
C GLY A 297 63.62 -72.29 -8.89
N SER A 298 63.91 -73.12 -7.89
CA SER A 298 63.83 -74.59 -8.01
C SER A 298 62.42 -75.16 -7.79
N ILE A 299 61.48 -74.38 -7.23
CA ILE A 299 60.11 -74.85 -6.96
C ILE A 299 59.19 -74.60 -8.17
N ALA A 300 59.45 -73.57 -8.98
CA ALA A 300 58.69 -73.28 -10.19
C ALA A 300 59.01 -74.27 -11.34
N ALA A 301 60.26 -74.73 -11.45
CA ALA A 301 60.69 -75.66 -12.51
C ALA A 301 60.12 -77.09 -12.35
N ILE A 302 59.78 -77.50 -11.13
CA ILE A 302 59.20 -78.83 -10.86
C ILE A 302 57.71 -78.87 -11.24
N ALA A 303 57.01 -77.73 -11.16
CA ALA A 303 55.60 -77.63 -11.53
C ALA A 303 55.36 -77.70 -13.05
N ASP A 304 56.28 -77.15 -13.87
CA ASP A 304 56.15 -77.18 -15.33
C ASP A 304 56.49 -78.55 -15.94
N ILE A 305 57.31 -79.38 -15.26
CA ILE A 305 57.63 -80.74 -15.71
C ILE A 305 56.43 -81.68 -15.46
N LEU A 306 55.74 -81.57 -14.32
CA LEU A 306 54.57 -82.39 -13.98
C LEU A 306 53.34 -82.11 -14.88
N LYS A 307 53.24 -80.91 -15.47
CA LYS A 307 52.14 -80.52 -16.37
C LYS A 307 52.35 -80.97 -17.83
N LYS A 308 53.59 -81.28 -18.23
CA LYS A 308 53.93 -81.64 -19.61
C LYS A 308 53.79 -83.14 -19.90
N ASP A 309 54.00 -83.99 -18.90
CA ASP A 309 53.88 -85.45 -19.04
C ASP A 309 52.43 -85.97 -19.02
N THR A 310 51.50 -85.23 -18.42
CA THR A 310 50.07 -85.62 -18.36
C THR A 310 49.29 -85.31 -19.65
N ILE A 311 49.84 -84.48 -20.55
CA ILE A 311 49.18 -84.09 -21.81
C ILE A 311 49.55 -85.04 -22.96
N ASN A 312 50.71 -85.70 -22.93
CA ASN A 312 51.14 -86.63 -23.99
C ASN A 312 50.56 -88.05 -23.85
N LEU A 313 50.22 -88.51 -22.63
CA LEU A 313 49.61 -89.84 -22.43
C LEU A 313 48.12 -89.92 -22.83
N LYS A 314 47.45 -88.78 -23.08
CA LYS A 314 46.05 -88.74 -23.54
C LYS A 314 45.90 -88.64 -25.07
N LYS A 315 46.99 -88.44 -25.83
CA LYS A 315 46.96 -88.36 -27.30
C LYS A 315 47.27 -89.67 -28.01
N GLU A 316 48.01 -90.60 -27.39
CA GLU A 316 48.33 -91.91 -28.00
C GLU A 316 47.29 -93.01 -27.72
N ALA A 317 46.29 -92.79 -26.85
CA ALA A 317 45.22 -93.75 -26.59
C ALA A 317 43.93 -93.51 -27.40
N SER A 318 43.93 -92.57 -28.36
CA SER A 318 42.75 -92.16 -29.15
C SER A 318 42.84 -92.45 -30.65
N GLU A 319 43.87 -93.14 -31.14
CA GLU A 319 44.04 -93.53 -32.55
C GLU A 319 43.96 -95.05 -32.82
N ILE A 320 43.42 -95.86 -31.88
CA ILE A 320 43.17 -97.30 -32.11
C ILE A 320 41.66 -97.66 -32.01
N ASN A 321 40.74 -96.68 -32.05
CA ASN A 321 39.31 -97.03 -32.21
C ASN A 321 38.44 -95.89 -32.80
N LYS A 322 38.73 -95.49 -34.04
CA LYS A 322 37.72 -95.18 -35.08
C LYS A 322 38.37 -94.98 -36.45
#